data_AF-A0A853KAQ5-F1
#
_entry.id   AF-A0A853KAQ5-F1
#
_cell.length_a   1.000
_cell.length_b   1.000
_cell.length_c   1.000
_cell.angle_alpha   90.00
_cell.angle_beta   90.00
_cell.angle_gamma   90.00
#
_symmetry.space_group_name_H-M   'P 1'
#
loop_
_entity.id
_entity.type
_entity.pdbx_description
1 polymer ?
#
loop_
_entity_poly.entity_id
_entity_poly.type
_entity_poly.pdbx_seq_one_letter_code
_entity_poly.pdbx_strand_id
1 'polypeptide(L)'
;MTAKLPSCGHWVKDTDGRKLYWSIDNYAEEGIREQTWFIEGVIKYHRQLSTLLNELIDQGFVIERVLEPEAMQEALERRPNLAEERRRPPVLMISAVKPAGQRSSE
;
A
#
# COMPACT_ATOMS: atom_id res chain seq x y z
N MET A 1 1.62 -2.26 1.53
CA MET A 1 0.86 -2.03 2.78
C MET A 1 1.79 -1.94 4.00
N THR A 2 1.64 -0.90 4.83
CA THR A 2 2.55 -0.56 5.95
C THR A 2 2.02 -0.90 7.34
N ALA A 3 0.73 -1.20 7.47
CA ALA A 3 0.13 -1.79 8.68
C ALA A 3 0.57 -3.25 8.84
N LYS A 4 1.27 -3.56 9.92
CA LYS A 4 2.00 -4.81 10.13
C LYS A 4 2.09 -5.15 11.60
N LEU A 5 2.01 -6.44 11.91
CA LEU A 5 2.36 -6.95 13.23
C LEU A 5 3.90 -6.89 13.40
N PRO A 6 4.45 -6.25 14.46
CA PRO A 6 5.90 -6.01 14.59
C PRO A 6 6.75 -7.26 14.90
N SER A 7 6.16 -8.30 15.49
CA SER A 7 6.92 -9.36 16.19
C SER A 7 6.97 -10.72 15.48
N CYS A 8 6.19 -10.94 14.43
CA CYS A 8 6.27 -12.14 13.61
C CYS A 8 6.51 -11.77 12.14
N GLY A 9 7.28 -12.58 11.42
CA GLY A 9 7.37 -12.44 9.97
C GLY A 9 5.96 -12.28 9.38
N HIS A 10 5.82 -11.40 8.39
CA HIS A 10 4.50 -10.93 7.94
C HIS A 10 3.53 -12.04 7.50
N TRP A 11 4.07 -13.17 7.06
CA TRP A 11 3.33 -14.39 6.76
C TRP A 11 3.14 -15.23 8.02
N VAL A 12 1.88 -15.39 8.44
CA VAL A 12 1.51 -16.43 9.40
C VAL A 12 1.57 -17.77 8.68
N LYS A 13 2.19 -18.75 9.32
CA LYS A 13 2.44 -20.08 8.76
C LYS A 13 1.83 -21.16 9.65
N ASP A 14 1.45 -22.29 9.04
CA ASP A 14 1.06 -23.50 9.79
C ASP A 14 2.29 -24.21 10.38
N THR A 15 2.05 -25.34 11.05
CA THR A 15 3.09 -26.20 11.63
C THR A 15 4.05 -26.77 10.59
N ASP A 16 3.62 -26.88 9.33
CA ASP A 16 4.42 -27.36 8.20
C ASP A 16 5.17 -26.23 7.49
N GLY A 17 5.04 -24.98 7.96
CA GLY A 17 5.68 -23.79 7.39
C GLY A 17 4.98 -23.21 6.16
N ARG A 18 3.78 -23.68 5.80
CA ARG A 18 2.99 -23.15 4.68
C ARG A 18 2.35 -21.82 5.07
N LYS A 19 2.37 -20.85 4.15
CA LYS A 19 1.83 -19.49 4.36
C LYS A 19 0.30 -19.49 4.40
N LEU A 20 -0.30 -19.32 5.57
CA LEU A 20 -1.75 -19.31 5.77
C LEU A 20 -2.39 -17.97 5.42
N TYR A 21 -1.81 -16.85 5.84
CA TYR A 21 -2.30 -15.49 5.54
C TYR A 21 -1.26 -14.43 5.88
N TRP A 22 -1.46 -13.23 5.35
CA TRP A 22 -0.67 -12.06 5.70
C TRP A 22 -1.27 -11.36 6.91
N SER A 23 -0.48 -11.19 7.96
CA SER A 23 -0.93 -10.51 9.19
C SER A 23 -0.94 -8.99 9.00
N ILE A 24 -2.01 -8.36 9.46
CA ILE A 24 -2.17 -6.91 9.51
C ILE A 24 -2.53 -6.58 10.96
N ASP A 25 -1.85 -5.60 11.51
CA ASP A 25 -2.19 -5.02 12.80
C ASP A 25 -1.92 -3.51 12.79
N ASN A 26 -2.52 -2.79 13.74
CA ASN A 26 -2.35 -1.35 13.94
C ASN A 26 -2.61 -0.53 12.65
N TYR A 27 -3.62 -0.91 11.86
CA TYR A 27 -3.95 -0.25 10.58
C TYR A 27 -4.50 1.16 10.76
N ALA A 28 -5.18 1.44 11.87
CA ALA A 28 -5.67 2.79 12.15
C ALA A 28 -4.59 3.71 12.75
N GLU A 29 -3.46 3.16 13.20
CA GLU A 29 -2.39 3.93 13.84
C GLU A 29 -1.45 4.53 12.80
N GLU A 30 -1.81 5.67 12.22
CA GLU A 30 -0.92 6.33 11.26
C GLU A 30 0.41 6.80 11.88
N GLY A 31 1.47 6.89 11.07
CA GLY A 31 2.76 7.43 11.51
C GLY A 31 3.96 6.66 11.01
N ILE A 32 5.11 6.89 11.66
CA ILE A 32 6.39 6.28 11.26
C ILE A 32 6.36 4.76 11.44
N ARG A 33 6.98 4.06 10.48
CA ARG A 33 7.27 2.63 10.48
C ARG A 33 8.70 2.43 10.01
N GLU A 34 9.53 1.89 10.88
CA GLU A 34 10.90 1.52 10.53
C GLU A 34 10.94 0.07 10.06
N GLN A 35 11.59 -0.17 8.93
CA GLN A 35 11.74 -1.52 8.38
C GLN A 35 13.11 -1.71 7.77
N THR A 36 13.68 -2.88 8.01
CA THR A 36 14.78 -3.39 7.19
C THR A 36 14.17 -4.02 5.94
N TRP A 37 14.55 -3.52 4.76
CA TRP A 37 14.09 -4.10 3.49
C TRP A 37 15.26 -4.65 2.69
N PHE A 38 16.01 -3.79 2.02
CA PHE A 38 17.28 -4.12 1.35
C PHE A 38 18.49 -3.56 2.12
N ILE A 39 18.23 -2.48 2.86
CA ILE A 39 19.14 -1.83 3.80
C ILE A 39 18.37 -1.66 5.12
N GLU A 40 19.11 -1.55 6.22
CA GLU A 40 18.57 -1.23 7.53
C GLU A 40 18.12 0.25 7.58
N GLY A 41 17.17 0.55 8.47
CA GLY A 41 16.75 1.93 8.74
C GLY A 41 15.83 2.58 7.70
N VAL A 42 15.11 1.81 6.87
CA VAL A 42 14.13 2.42 5.94
C VAL A 42 12.92 2.91 6.72
N ILE A 43 12.78 4.23 6.80
CA ILE A 43 11.62 4.91 7.37
C ILE A 43 10.49 4.97 6.33
N LYS A 44 9.31 4.49 6.72
CA LYS A 44 8.06 4.60 5.95
C LYS A 44 7.02 5.33 6.78
N TYR A 45 6.12 6.03 6.12
CA TYR A 45 4.94 6.64 6.76
C TYR A 45 3.72 5.81 6.44
N HIS A 46 3.09 5.25 7.47
CA HIS A 46 1.81 4.58 7.35
C HIS A 46 0.68 5.62 7.35
N ARG A 47 -0.15 5.54 6.32
CA ARG A 47 -1.42 6.24 6.20
C ARG A 47 -2.51 5.23 5.88
N GLN A 48 -3.70 5.47 6.39
CA GLN A 48 -4.92 4.80 5.94
C GLN A 48 -5.23 5.23 4.51
N LEU A 49 -5.95 4.36 3.78
CA LEU A 49 -6.47 4.70 2.46
C LEU A 49 -7.37 5.94 2.50
N SER A 50 -8.25 6.03 3.49
CA SER A 50 -9.14 7.18 3.70
C SER A 50 -8.38 8.48 3.81
N THR A 51 -7.30 8.51 4.61
CA THR A 51 -6.47 9.71 4.78
C THR A 51 -5.83 10.13 3.46
N LEU A 52 -5.26 9.17 2.71
CA LEU A 52 -4.63 9.48 1.42
C LEU A 52 -5.63 10.04 0.40
N LEU A 53 -6.80 9.43 0.29
CA LEU A 53 -7.81 9.86 -0.68
C LEU A 53 -8.45 11.19 -0.27
N ASN A 54 -8.81 11.35 1.00
CA ASN A 54 -9.46 12.56 1.49
C ASN A 54 -8.52 13.76 1.45
N GLU A 55 -7.23 13.61 1.78
CA GLU A 55 -6.28 14.70 1.66
C GLU A 55 -6.19 15.20 0.20
N LEU A 56 -6.19 14.30 -0.79
CA LEU A 56 -6.22 14.72 -2.20
C LEU A 56 -7.50 15.52 -2.51
N ILE A 57 -8.65 15.03 -2.05
CA ILE A 57 -9.96 15.68 -2.25
C ILE A 57 -9.99 17.06 -1.61
N ASP A 58 -9.56 17.17 -0.34
CA ASP A 58 -9.56 18.41 0.44
C ASP A 58 -8.60 19.46 -0.16
N GLN A 59 -7.51 19.03 -0.80
CA GLN A 59 -6.60 19.90 -1.56
C GLN A 59 -7.12 20.29 -2.95
N GLY A 60 -8.36 19.91 -3.28
CA GLY A 60 -9.07 20.25 -4.51
C GLY A 60 -8.72 19.37 -5.70
N PHE A 61 -8.13 18.17 -5.48
CA PHE A 61 -7.98 17.20 -6.55
C PHE A 61 -9.27 16.39 -6.75
N VAL A 62 -9.59 16.14 -8.01
CA VAL A 62 -10.60 15.15 -8.41
C VAL A 62 -9.88 13.83 -8.64
N ILE A 63 -10.25 12.81 -7.86
CA ILE A 63 -9.73 11.46 -8.03
C ILE A 63 -10.39 10.83 -9.26
N GLU A 64 -9.59 10.45 -10.25
CA GLU A 64 -10.06 9.87 -11.50
C GLU A 64 -10.01 8.35 -11.46
N ARG A 65 -8.99 7.78 -10.80
CA ARG A 65 -8.80 6.33 -10.75
C ARG A 65 -7.98 5.91 -9.53
N VAL A 66 -8.37 4.79 -8.92
CA VAL A 66 -7.60 4.11 -7.89
C VAL A 66 -7.38 2.67 -8.34
N LEU A 67 -6.15 2.17 -8.26
CA LEU A 67 -5.78 0.82 -8.65
C LEU A 67 -4.91 0.16 -7.58
N GLU A 68 -5.14 -1.13 -7.40
CA GLU A 68 -4.28 -2.06 -6.67
C GLU A 68 -3.72 -3.07 -7.69
N PRO A 69 -2.64 -2.71 -8.40
CA PRO A 69 -2.20 -3.48 -9.57
C PRO A 69 -1.68 -4.86 -9.19
N GLU A 70 -1.99 -5.84 -10.05
CA GLU A 70 -1.44 -7.18 -9.99
C GLU A 70 -0.30 -7.38 -10.98
N ALA A 71 0.52 -8.40 -10.76
CA ALA A 71 1.55 -8.80 -11.71
C ALA A 71 0.92 -9.26 -13.04
N MET A 72 1.45 -8.77 -14.16
CA MET A 72 1.08 -9.22 -15.50
C MET A 72 1.46 -10.69 -15.71
N GLN A 73 0.76 -11.37 -16.62
CA GLN A 73 1.01 -12.78 -16.93
C GLN A 73 2.47 -13.05 -17.34
N GLU A 74 3.04 -12.21 -18.19
CA GLU A 74 4.46 -12.31 -18.60
C GLU A 74 5.44 -12.18 -17.41
N ALA A 75 5.08 -11.35 -16.42
CA ALA A 75 5.89 -11.20 -15.21
C ALA A 75 5.75 -12.43 -14.31
N LEU A 76 4.57 -13.05 -14.24
CA LEU A 76 4.33 -14.30 -13.51
C LEU A 76 5.10 -15.47 -14.15
N GLU A 77 5.17 -15.54 -15.48
CA GLU A 77 5.94 -16.56 -16.19
C GLU A 77 7.44 -16.45 -15.87
N ARG A 78 7.98 -15.21 -15.83
CA ARG A 78 9.38 -14.97 -15.48
C ARG A 78 9.67 -15.11 -13.99
N ARG A 79 8.70 -14.80 -13.14
CA ARG A 79 8.83 -14.80 -11.68
C ARG A 79 7.54 -15.34 -11.04
N PRO A 80 7.39 -16.69 -10.99
CA PRO A 80 6.17 -17.32 -10.47
C PRO A 80 5.85 -16.95 -9.01
N ASN A 81 6.86 -16.57 -8.23
CA ASN A 81 6.69 -16.12 -6.84
C ASN A 81 5.89 -14.81 -6.73
N LEU A 82 5.77 -14.02 -7.80
CA LEU A 82 4.89 -12.82 -7.81
C LEU A 82 3.41 -13.19 -7.65
N ALA A 83 3.02 -14.44 -7.91
CA ALA A 83 1.64 -14.90 -7.66
C ALA A 83 1.23 -14.73 -6.20
N GLU A 84 2.17 -14.76 -5.25
CA GLU A 84 1.89 -14.55 -3.83
C GLU A 84 1.41 -13.13 -3.53
N GLU A 85 1.80 -12.14 -4.34
CA GLU A 85 1.40 -10.74 -4.15
C GLU A 85 -0.08 -10.51 -4.43
N ARG A 86 -0.78 -11.45 -5.10
CA ARG A 86 -2.26 -11.41 -5.22
C ARG A 86 -2.99 -11.51 -3.88
N ARG A 87 -2.32 -12.03 -2.86
CA ARG A 87 -2.90 -12.20 -1.52
C ARG A 87 -2.89 -10.91 -0.69
N ARG A 88 -2.15 -9.89 -1.13
CA ARG A 88 -2.14 -8.57 -0.51
C ARG A 88 -1.62 -7.49 -1.47
N PRO A 89 -2.30 -6.36 -1.62
CA PRO A 89 -1.88 -5.30 -2.53
C PRO A 89 -0.48 -4.78 -2.16
N PRO A 90 0.54 -4.93 -3.02
CA PRO A 90 1.87 -4.43 -2.74
C PRO A 90 1.94 -2.91 -2.90
N VAL A 91 1.14 -2.37 -3.83
CA VAL A 91 1.16 -0.99 -4.30
C VAL A 91 -0.26 -0.47 -4.43
N LEU A 92 -0.42 0.84 -4.20
CA LEU A 92 -1.62 1.62 -4.48
C LEU A 92 -1.25 2.67 -5.53
N MET A 93 -2.01 2.76 -6.62
CA MET A 93 -1.86 3.81 -7.64
C MET A 93 -3.11 4.68 -7.65
N ILE A 94 -2.92 6.00 -7.63
CA ILE A 94 -4.00 6.98 -7.66
C ILE A 94 -3.73 7.95 -8.82
N SER A 95 -4.69 8.08 -9.75
CA SER A 95 -4.75 9.17 -10.73
C SER A 95 -5.68 10.24 -10.19
N ALA A 96 -5.20 11.48 -10.15
CA ALA A 96 -6.00 12.61 -9.73
C ALA A 96 -5.60 13.86 -10.51
N VAL A 97 -6.59 14.68 -10.84
CA VAL A 97 -6.42 15.94 -11.55
C VAL A 97 -6.82 17.09 -10.64
N LYS A 98 -6.01 18.15 -10.59
CA LYS A 98 -6.42 19.40 -9.96
C LYS A 98 -7.08 20.27 -11.04
N PRO A 99 -8.40 20.55 -10.97
CA PRO A 99 -9.03 21.46 -11.90
C PRO A 99 -8.32 22.82 -11.83
N ALA A 100 -8.08 23.45 -12.98
CA ALA A 100 -7.60 24.82 -13.00
C ALA A 100 -8.67 25.70 -12.33
N GLY A 101 -8.33 26.29 -11.17
CA GLY A 101 -9.26 27.17 -10.47
C GLY A 101 -9.70 28.32 -11.37
N GLN A 102 -11.01 28.56 -11.45
CA GLN A 102 -11.51 29.91 -11.65
C GLN A 102 -10.82 30.77 -10.59
N ARG A 103 -10.03 31.76 -11.01
CA ARG A 103 -9.44 32.74 -10.09
C ARG A 103 -10.58 33.35 -9.30
N SER A 104 -10.59 33.14 -7.99
CA SER A 104 -11.40 33.92 -7.07
C SER A 104 -11.03 35.38 -7.29
N SER A 105 -11.93 36.13 -7.90
CA SER A 105 -11.85 37.59 -7.95
C SER A 105 -12.31 38.11 -6.60
N GLU A 106 -11.37 38.33 -5.69
CA GLU A 106 -11.52 39.25 -4.55
C GLU A 106 -10.27 40.12 -4.47
#